data_AF-A0A2E7SQX7-F1
#
_entry.id   AF-A0A2E7SQX7-F1
#
_cell.length_a   1.000
_cell.length_b   1.000
_cell.length_c   1.000
_cell.angle_alpha   90.00
_cell.angle_beta   90.00
_cell.angle_gamma   90.00
#
_symmetry.space_group_name_H-M   'P 1'
#
loop_
_entity.id
_entity.type
_entity.pdbx_description
1 polymer ?
#
loop_
_entity_poly.entity_id
_entity_poly.type
_entity_poly.pdbx_seq_one_letter_code
_entity_poly.pdbx_strand_id
1 'polypeptide(L)'
;MKIQTPIYLTVALAFLTATPLAKAEWNVVEKANPLGPGSAVDVLQNGKPVARLVHGEGQIKPFLHVFGSGGELVTNPGLDKAGKGAGLFNHHRGIFIGWNKVSSELGNYDMWHRGGPGQGHYDIVKFENSAHKNGGNIVAHIKWRATKKDDSGSDVIITERRIFKVSRPGDKYTQIDVSFELKADRDVSLGGDLQHAGVHFRAHTEVAKRNKETSYLWEPSEAKGGGRVIHDKHQWARLLFPIGKRWYTAQEMNSPKNGVKELSWRDYGRFGYFLAKSLKKGDSLNLRFRFAIEETDEPANAPKQSEVQIKQSHKKCSQRYAAFLKSID
;
A
#
# COMPACT_ATOMS: atom_id res chain seq x y z
N MET A 1 41.87 76.04 -10.16
CA MET A 1 41.09 75.03 -10.90
C MET A 1 41.23 73.68 -10.19
N LYS A 2 40.23 73.26 -9.44
CA LYS A 2 40.00 71.87 -8.99
C LYS A 2 38.59 71.82 -8.40
N ILE A 3 37.66 71.29 -9.18
CA ILE A 3 36.26 71.09 -8.81
C ILE A 3 36.20 69.71 -8.15
N GLN A 4 35.75 69.65 -6.90
CA GLN A 4 35.51 68.39 -6.17
C GLN A 4 34.03 68.04 -6.31
N THR A 5 33.74 66.95 -7.01
CA THR A 5 32.40 66.40 -7.17
C THR A 5 32.14 65.37 -6.05
N PRO A 6 31.01 65.41 -5.33
CA PRO A 6 30.69 64.38 -4.35
C PRO A 6 30.15 63.12 -5.07
N ILE A 7 30.70 61.96 -4.71
CA ILE A 7 30.21 60.65 -5.14
C ILE A 7 29.07 60.26 -4.18
N TYR A 8 27.85 60.19 -4.70
CA TYR A 8 26.72 59.60 -3.98
C TYR A 8 26.78 58.08 -4.10
N LEU A 9 27.00 57.40 -2.97
CA LEU A 9 26.97 55.95 -2.89
C LEU A 9 25.51 55.49 -2.72
N THR A 10 24.86 55.10 -3.81
CA THR A 10 23.50 54.54 -3.77
C THR A 10 23.57 53.11 -3.27
N VAL A 11 23.18 52.87 -2.01
CA VAL A 11 22.99 51.50 -1.48
C VAL A 11 21.72 50.93 -2.11
N ALA A 12 21.88 50.09 -3.12
CA ALA A 12 20.79 49.32 -3.69
C ALA A 12 20.40 48.19 -2.71
N LEU A 13 19.30 48.39 -1.97
CA LEU A 13 18.71 47.38 -1.11
C LEU A 13 18.01 46.33 -2.00
N ALA A 14 18.66 45.20 -2.25
CA ALA A 14 18.07 44.09 -2.97
C ALA A 14 16.97 43.44 -2.11
N PHE A 15 15.71 43.76 -2.40
CA PHE A 15 14.57 43.01 -1.88
C PHE A 15 14.55 41.63 -2.52
N LEU A 16 15.04 40.62 -1.79
CA LEU A 16 14.77 39.21 -2.07
C LEU A 16 13.27 38.97 -1.84
N THR A 17 12.48 39.08 -2.91
CA THR A 17 11.09 38.62 -2.89
C THR A 17 11.11 37.09 -2.76
N ALA A 18 10.85 36.58 -1.57
CA ALA A 18 10.60 35.16 -1.37
C ALA A 18 9.31 34.81 -2.13
N THR A 19 9.46 34.27 -3.35
CA THR A 19 8.33 33.64 -4.05
C THR A 19 7.79 32.53 -3.16
N PRO A 20 6.53 32.57 -2.74
CA PRO A 20 5.95 31.49 -1.96
C PRO A 20 6.05 30.21 -2.79
N LEU A 21 6.63 29.15 -2.22
CA LEU A 21 6.65 27.83 -2.85
C LEU A 21 5.20 27.50 -3.24
N ALA A 22 4.93 27.42 -4.55
CA ALA A 22 3.62 27.02 -5.03
C ALA A 22 3.27 25.67 -4.39
N LYS A 23 2.12 25.60 -3.72
CA LYS A 23 1.65 24.34 -3.13
C LYS A 23 1.49 23.30 -4.23
N ALA A 24 1.92 22.07 -3.96
CA ALA A 24 1.79 20.99 -4.91
C ALA A 24 0.33 20.78 -5.33
N GLU A 25 0.09 20.65 -6.62
CA GLU A 25 -1.22 20.36 -7.19
C GLU A 25 -1.49 18.85 -7.08
N TRP A 26 -2.66 18.48 -6.56
CA TRP A 26 -3.09 17.08 -6.42
C TRP A 26 -4.27 16.80 -7.32
N ASN A 27 -4.23 15.69 -8.05
CA ASN A 27 -5.30 15.24 -8.93
C ASN A 27 -5.57 13.74 -8.73
N VAL A 28 -6.82 13.30 -8.92
CA VAL A 28 -7.18 11.88 -8.98
C VAL A 28 -7.83 11.59 -10.32
N VAL A 29 -7.27 10.66 -11.09
CA VAL A 29 -7.63 10.45 -12.50
C VAL A 29 -7.87 8.97 -12.79
N GLU A 30 -9.03 8.66 -13.36
CA GLU A 30 -9.37 7.33 -13.88
C GLU A 30 -8.94 7.19 -15.35
N LYS A 31 -8.34 6.05 -15.71
CA LYS A 31 -7.76 5.81 -17.04
C LYS A 31 -7.51 4.32 -17.28
N ALA A 32 -7.16 3.95 -18.51
CA ALA A 32 -6.61 2.63 -18.79
C ALA A 32 -5.29 2.41 -18.03
N ASN A 33 -5.03 1.18 -17.57
CA ASN A 33 -3.79 0.85 -16.88
C ASN A 33 -2.60 0.89 -17.87
N PRO A 34 -1.63 1.81 -17.72
CA PRO A 34 -0.54 1.91 -18.69
C PRO A 34 0.57 0.85 -18.46
N LEU A 35 0.49 0.06 -17.38
CA LEU A 35 1.51 -0.93 -17.00
C LEU A 35 1.07 -2.38 -17.22
N GLY A 36 -0.18 -2.62 -17.60
CA GLY A 36 -0.76 -3.96 -17.68
C GLY A 36 -2.23 -3.91 -18.10
N PRO A 37 -2.94 -5.05 -18.08
CA PRO A 37 -4.36 -5.08 -18.42
C PRO A 37 -5.21 -4.34 -17.38
N GLY A 38 -6.45 -4.03 -17.78
CA GLY A 38 -7.45 -3.42 -16.92
C GLY A 38 -7.37 -1.89 -16.87
N SER A 39 -7.91 -1.34 -15.79
CA SER A 39 -8.04 0.09 -15.53
C SER A 39 -7.20 0.53 -14.34
N ALA A 40 -7.01 1.83 -14.24
CA ALA A 40 -6.22 2.48 -13.22
C ALA A 40 -6.89 3.74 -12.68
N VAL A 41 -6.76 3.96 -11.37
CA VAL A 41 -7.03 5.26 -10.72
C VAL A 41 -5.72 5.80 -10.17
N ASP A 42 -5.21 6.87 -10.77
CA ASP A 42 -3.98 7.54 -10.39
C ASP A 42 -4.24 8.63 -9.35
N VAL A 43 -3.48 8.64 -8.25
CA VAL A 43 -3.29 9.84 -7.43
C VAL A 43 -1.99 10.51 -7.89
N LEU A 44 -2.12 11.73 -8.39
CA LEU A 44 -1.03 12.53 -8.94
C LEU A 44 -0.67 13.68 -8.00
N GLN A 45 0.63 13.98 -7.91
CA GLN A 45 1.17 15.21 -7.32
C GLN A 45 2.01 15.92 -8.39
N ASN A 46 1.65 17.15 -8.76
CA ASN A 46 2.29 17.91 -9.84
C ASN A 46 2.39 17.13 -11.15
N GLY A 47 1.30 16.45 -11.52
CA GLY A 47 1.21 15.61 -12.73
C GLY A 47 1.97 14.27 -12.66
N LYS A 48 2.70 13.98 -11.57
CA LYS A 48 3.46 12.73 -11.40
C LYS A 48 2.68 11.73 -10.54
N PRO A 49 2.64 10.43 -10.89
CA PRO A 49 1.95 9.45 -10.08
C PRO A 49 2.65 9.23 -8.73
N VAL A 50 1.86 9.24 -7.67
CA VAL A 50 2.29 8.90 -6.29
C VAL A 50 1.79 7.51 -5.93
N ALA A 51 0.54 7.22 -6.27
CA ALA A 51 -0.07 5.91 -6.11
C ALA A 51 -1.04 5.61 -7.27
N ARG A 52 -1.28 4.33 -7.55
CA ARG A 52 -2.23 3.88 -8.59
C ARG A 52 -3.02 2.68 -8.11
N LEU A 53 -4.35 2.75 -8.06
CA LEU A 53 -5.18 1.56 -7.91
C LEU A 53 -5.28 0.88 -9.27
N VAL A 54 -4.90 -0.39 -9.38
CA VAL A 54 -5.10 -1.22 -10.58
C VAL A 54 -6.27 -2.17 -10.36
N HIS A 55 -7.18 -2.27 -11.32
CA HIS A 55 -8.40 -3.08 -11.23
C HIS A 55 -8.95 -3.45 -12.62
N GLY A 56 -10.07 -4.17 -12.65
CA GLY A 56 -10.82 -4.49 -13.88
C GLY A 56 -10.29 -5.73 -14.60
N GLU A 57 -10.56 -5.78 -15.91
CA GLU A 57 -10.28 -6.94 -16.76
C GLU A 57 -8.83 -7.42 -16.68
N GLY A 58 -8.64 -8.74 -16.62
CA GLY A 58 -7.32 -9.37 -16.49
C GLY A 58 -6.73 -9.33 -15.07
N GLN A 59 -7.33 -8.60 -14.13
CA GLN A 59 -6.92 -8.55 -12.73
C GLN A 59 -7.80 -9.47 -11.89
N ILE A 60 -7.20 -10.25 -10.99
CA ILE A 60 -7.93 -11.14 -10.07
C ILE A 60 -8.44 -10.41 -8.81
N LYS A 61 -7.80 -9.28 -8.48
CA LYS A 61 -8.16 -8.44 -7.33
C LYS A 61 -7.70 -7.00 -7.60
N PRO A 62 -8.36 -6.00 -6.99
CA PRO A 62 -7.86 -4.64 -7.01
C PRO A 62 -6.69 -4.48 -6.03
N PHE A 63 -5.63 -3.76 -6.43
CA PHE A 63 -4.43 -3.52 -5.62
C PHE A 63 -3.82 -2.14 -5.88
N LEU A 64 -3.16 -1.57 -4.88
CA LEU A 64 -2.54 -0.24 -4.98
C LEU A 64 -1.04 -0.33 -5.26
N HIS A 65 -0.60 0.34 -6.30
CA HIS A 65 0.79 0.65 -6.59
C HIS A 65 1.26 1.91 -5.87
N VAL A 66 2.56 1.93 -5.56
CA VAL A 66 3.27 3.10 -5.04
C VAL A 66 4.43 3.42 -5.96
N PHE A 67 4.64 4.71 -6.21
CA PHE A 67 5.76 5.24 -6.99
C PHE A 67 6.71 6.00 -6.07
N GLY A 68 8.01 5.87 -6.32
CA GLY A 68 9.03 6.60 -5.58
C GLY A 68 9.30 7.98 -6.19
N SER A 69 10.26 8.71 -5.63
CA SER A 69 10.47 10.13 -5.96
C SER A 69 10.90 10.37 -7.41
N GLY A 70 11.60 9.39 -8.02
CA GLY A 70 12.00 9.43 -9.42
C GLY A 70 10.92 8.98 -10.39
N GLY A 71 9.76 8.55 -9.90
CA GLY A 71 8.65 8.02 -10.71
C GLY A 71 8.74 6.52 -10.99
N GLU A 72 9.77 5.83 -10.49
CA GLU A 72 9.89 4.38 -10.55
C GLU A 72 8.78 3.67 -9.76
N LEU A 73 8.36 2.50 -10.25
CA LEU A 73 7.38 1.67 -9.58
C LEU A 73 8.04 0.92 -8.40
N VAL A 74 7.55 1.15 -7.18
CA VAL A 74 8.12 0.58 -5.95
C VAL A 74 7.55 -0.80 -5.62
N THR A 75 6.37 -1.11 -6.15
CA THR A 75 5.61 -2.31 -5.82
C THR A 75 5.52 -3.30 -6.99
N ASN A 76 5.30 -4.59 -6.72
CA ASN A 76 5.19 -5.61 -7.76
C ASN A 76 3.97 -5.37 -8.68
N PRO A 77 4.14 -5.23 -10.02
CA PRO A 77 3.06 -5.09 -11.00
C PRO A 77 2.15 -6.31 -11.12
N GLY A 78 2.67 -7.49 -10.81
CA GLY A 78 1.94 -8.76 -10.99
C GLY A 78 1.80 -9.16 -12.46
N LEU A 79 1.34 -8.29 -13.34
CA LEU A 79 1.26 -8.57 -14.78
C LEU A 79 2.07 -7.55 -15.58
N ASP A 80 2.63 -7.98 -16.70
CA ASP A 80 3.21 -7.08 -17.69
C ASP A 80 2.12 -6.51 -18.64
N LYS A 81 2.55 -5.67 -19.59
CA LYS A 81 1.66 -5.06 -20.62
C LYS A 81 0.93 -6.09 -21.48
N ALA A 82 1.51 -7.27 -21.69
CA ALA A 82 0.90 -8.36 -22.44
C ALA A 82 -0.03 -9.23 -21.58
N GLY A 83 -0.22 -8.88 -20.30
CA GLY A 83 -1.03 -9.65 -19.36
C GLY A 83 -0.37 -10.96 -18.88
N LYS A 84 0.93 -11.14 -19.13
CA LYS A 84 1.73 -12.27 -18.63
C LYS A 84 2.25 -11.97 -17.23
N GLY A 85 2.58 -13.02 -16.48
CA GLY A 85 3.10 -12.89 -15.12
C GLY A 85 4.42 -12.13 -15.08
N ALA A 86 4.47 -11.03 -14.32
CA ALA A 86 5.68 -10.26 -14.11
C ALA A 86 6.45 -10.81 -12.89
N GLY A 87 7.54 -11.51 -13.18
CA GLY A 87 8.50 -12.00 -12.19
C GLY A 87 7.96 -13.01 -11.17
N LEU A 88 8.61 -13.12 -10.01
CA LEU A 88 8.36 -14.20 -9.05
C LEU A 88 7.14 -13.92 -8.16
N PHE A 89 6.24 -14.92 -8.06
CA PHE A 89 5.00 -14.88 -7.27
C PHE A 89 4.10 -13.68 -7.64
N ASN A 90 3.70 -13.65 -8.89
CA ASN A 90 2.94 -12.59 -9.54
C ASN A 90 1.51 -12.39 -9.00
N HIS A 91 1.01 -13.29 -8.15
CA HIS A 91 -0.25 -13.17 -7.42
C HIS A 91 -0.16 -12.27 -6.18
N HIS A 92 1.06 -11.99 -5.69
CA HIS A 92 1.31 -10.94 -4.70
C HIS A 92 1.61 -9.62 -5.42
N ARG A 93 0.79 -8.58 -5.21
CA ARG A 93 0.82 -7.35 -6.01
C ARG A 93 0.58 -6.12 -5.15
N GLY A 94 1.37 -5.06 -5.31
CA GLY A 94 1.02 -3.79 -4.65
C GLY A 94 0.76 -3.90 -3.14
N ILE A 95 -0.22 -3.11 -2.70
CA ILE A 95 -0.91 -3.21 -1.42
C ILE A 95 -2.34 -3.70 -1.69
N PHE A 96 -2.76 -4.78 -1.04
CA PHE A 96 -4.10 -5.36 -1.26
C PHE A 96 -4.57 -6.17 -0.06
N ILE A 97 -5.86 -6.52 -0.08
CA ILE A 97 -6.49 -7.51 0.79
C ILE A 97 -7.01 -8.68 -0.05
N GLY A 98 -6.99 -9.91 0.48
CA GLY A 98 -7.63 -11.05 -0.16
C GLY A 98 -7.49 -12.36 0.62
N TRP A 99 -8.07 -13.43 0.07
CA TRP A 99 -8.09 -14.79 0.66
C TRP A 99 -8.07 -15.85 -0.44
N ASN A 100 -7.30 -16.92 -0.27
CA ASN A 100 -7.31 -18.07 -1.19
C ASN A 100 -8.27 -19.19 -0.77
N LYS A 101 -8.86 -19.10 0.43
CA LYS A 101 -9.90 -20.02 0.89
C LYS A 101 -11.10 -19.21 1.38
N VAL A 102 -12.04 -18.94 0.48
CA VAL A 102 -13.32 -18.29 0.78
C VAL A 102 -14.43 -19.32 0.65
N SER A 103 -15.18 -19.55 1.72
CA SER A 103 -16.23 -20.58 1.75
C SER A 103 -17.56 -19.97 2.17
N SER A 104 -18.63 -20.34 1.47
CA SER A 104 -20.04 -20.02 1.80
C SER A 104 -20.94 -21.16 1.34
N GLU A 105 -22.25 -21.03 1.51
CA GLU A 105 -23.23 -21.95 0.95
C GLU A 105 -23.19 -22.02 -0.59
N LEU A 106 -22.62 -21.01 -1.27
CA LEU A 106 -22.43 -21.03 -2.73
C LEU A 106 -21.24 -21.91 -3.16
N GLY A 107 -20.33 -22.24 -2.24
CA GLY A 107 -19.18 -23.10 -2.50
C GLY A 107 -17.87 -22.54 -1.96
N ASN A 108 -16.78 -23.01 -2.53
CA ASN A 108 -15.41 -22.67 -2.15
C ASN A 108 -14.70 -21.95 -3.29
N TYR A 109 -14.05 -20.85 -2.97
CA TYR A 109 -13.45 -19.93 -3.94
C TYR A 109 -12.04 -19.52 -3.52
N ASP A 110 -11.14 -19.52 -4.49
CA ASP A 110 -9.86 -18.85 -4.40
C ASP A 110 -9.98 -17.47 -5.06
N MET A 111 -9.97 -16.43 -4.24
CA MET A 111 -10.01 -15.02 -4.68
C MET A 111 -8.61 -14.38 -4.63
N TRP A 112 -7.58 -15.21 -4.49
CA TRP A 112 -6.20 -14.79 -4.42
C TRP A 112 -5.44 -15.07 -5.71
N HIS A 113 -5.59 -16.26 -6.28
CA HIS A 113 -4.86 -16.71 -7.45
C HIS A 113 -5.71 -16.58 -8.72
N ARG A 114 -5.10 -16.08 -9.79
CA ARG A 114 -5.74 -16.12 -11.11
C ARG A 114 -5.90 -17.58 -11.53
N GLY A 115 -7.12 -18.00 -11.85
CA GLY A 115 -7.39 -19.38 -12.24
C GLY A 115 -7.54 -20.35 -11.06
N GLY A 116 -7.59 -19.85 -9.82
CA GLY A 116 -7.79 -20.70 -8.65
C GLY A 116 -9.18 -21.37 -8.58
N PRO A 117 -9.38 -22.36 -7.70
CA PRO A 117 -10.65 -23.08 -7.56
C PRO A 117 -11.87 -22.17 -7.41
N GLY A 118 -13.00 -22.57 -8.00
CA GLY A 118 -14.27 -21.86 -7.92
C GLY A 118 -14.38 -20.59 -8.78
N GLN A 119 -13.25 -20.01 -9.24
CA GLN A 119 -13.18 -18.81 -10.09
C GLN A 119 -14.01 -17.63 -9.55
N GLY A 120 -13.94 -17.39 -8.24
CA GLY A 120 -14.56 -16.22 -7.63
C GLY A 120 -14.04 -14.93 -8.25
N HIS A 121 -14.86 -13.89 -8.31
CA HIS A 121 -14.51 -12.63 -8.96
C HIS A 121 -14.92 -11.42 -8.12
N TYR A 122 -14.58 -10.23 -8.60
CA TYR A 122 -15.00 -8.98 -7.99
C TYR A 122 -15.47 -8.01 -9.07
N ASP A 123 -16.39 -7.13 -8.69
CA ASP A 123 -16.79 -5.97 -9.47
C ASP A 123 -16.50 -4.71 -8.67
N ILE A 124 -15.94 -3.69 -9.33
CA ILE A 124 -16.02 -2.32 -8.80
C ILE A 124 -17.30 -1.70 -9.36
N VAL A 125 -18.25 -1.41 -8.47
CA VAL A 125 -19.57 -0.89 -8.86
C VAL A 125 -19.61 0.64 -8.90
N LYS A 126 -18.71 1.31 -8.18
CA LYS A 126 -18.65 2.77 -8.08
C LYS A 126 -17.30 3.24 -7.56
N PHE A 127 -16.86 4.41 -8.04
CA PHE A 127 -15.82 5.23 -7.42
C PHE A 127 -16.38 6.53 -6.82
N GLU A 128 -15.76 6.99 -5.73
CA GLU A 128 -15.99 8.31 -5.10
C GLU A 128 -14.65 9.02 -4.89
N ASN A 129 -13.89 9.12 -5.97
CA ASN A 129 -12.55 9.67 -5.98
C ASN A 129 -12.55 11.19 -5.73
N SER A 130 -11.56 11.70 -5.00
CA SER A 130 -11.44 13.13 -4.72
C SER A 130 -10.00 13.56 -4.51
N ALA A 131 -9.62 14.73 -5.01
CA ALA A 131 -8.36 15.38 -4.68
C ALA A 131 -8.58 16.47 -3.62
N HIS A 132 -7.55 16.75 -2.82
CA HIS A 132 -7.55 17.82 -1.84
C HIS A 132 -6.15 18.42 -1.72
N LYS A 133 -6.03 19.54 -1.00
CA LYS A 133 -4.81 20.34 -0.89
C LYS A 133 -3.53 19.56 -0.53
N ASN A 134 -3.66 18.46 0.20
CA ASN A 134 -2.53 17.69 0.73
C ASN A 134 -2.51 16.23 0.26
N GLY A 135 -3.33 15.86 -0.73
CA GLY A 135 -3.48 14.46 -1.10
C GLY A 135 -4.63 14.14 -2.05
N GLY A 136 -4.87 12.85 -2.23
CA GLY A 136 -6.01 12.33 -2.99
C GLY A 136 -6.59 11.08 -2.33
N ASN A 137 -7.89 10.89 -2.48
CA ASN A 137 -8.62 9.74 -2.00
C ASN A 137 -9.11 8.91 -3.19
N ILE A 138 -8.85 7.61 -3.12
CA ILE A 138 -9.52 6.61 -3.95
C ILE A 138 -10.54 5.91 -3.07
N VAL A 139 -11.81 5.94 -3.44
CA VAL A 139 -12.89 5.24 -2.72
C VAL A 139 -13.58 4.31 -3.70
N ALA A 140 -13.38 3.01 -3.55
CA ALA A 140 -13.94 1.97 -4.41
C ALA A 140 -15.04 1.21 -3.66
N HIS A 141 -16.20 1.06 -4.29
CA HIS A 141 -17.26 0.17 -3.85
C HIS A 141 -17.12 -1.14 -4.61
N ILE A 142 -16.86 -2.23 -3.92
CA ILE A 142 -16.48 -3.53 -4.47
C ILE A 142 -17.51 -4.58 -4.06
N LYS A 143 -17.94 -5.42 -4.99
CA LYS A 143 -18.68 -6.65 -4.69
C LYS A 143 -17.81 -7.85 -5.00
N TRP A 144 -17.59 -8.72 -4.02
CA TRP A 144 -16.94 -10.02 -4.20
C TRP A 144 -17.98 -11.09 -4.42
N ARG A 145 -17.81 -11.89 -5.47
CA ARG A 145 -18.86 -12.74 -6.01
C ARG A 145 -18.40 -14.17 -6.22
N ALA A 146 -19.33 -15.07 -5.92
CA ALA A 146 -19.32 -16.45 -6.35
C ALA A 146 -19.54 -16.55 -7.87
N THR A 147 -19.31 -17.74 -8.43
CA THR A 147 -19.80 -18.10 -9.77
C THR A 147 -21.19 -18.72 -9.74
N LYS A 148 -21.61 -19.25 -8.58
CA LYS A 148 -22.96 -19.77 -8.37
C LYS A 148 -23.86 -18.66 -7.83
N LYS A 149 -25.15 -18.77 -8.12
CA LYS A 149 -26.21 -17.90 -7.58
C LYS A 149 -27.07 -18.69 -6.60
N ASP A 150 -27.59 -18.01 -5.59
CA ASP A 150 -28.66 -18.53 -4.75
C ASP A 150 -30.03 -18.44 -5.46
N ASP A 151 -31.08 -18.90 -4.77
CA ASP A 151 -32.46 -18.92 -5.29
C ASP A 151 -33.01 -17.53 -5.61
N SER A 152 -32.45 -16.47 -5.01
CA SER A 152 -32.80 -15.08 -5.31
C SER A 152 -32.05 -14.52 -6.54
N GLY A 153 -31.16 -15.31 -7.13
CA GLY A 153 -30.30 -14.92 -8.24
C GLY A 153 -29.06 -14.14 -7.82
N SER A 154 -28.75 -14.04 -6.51
CA SER A 154 -27.59 -13.33 -5.99
C SER A 154 -26.37 -14.24 -5.89
N ASP A 155 -25.22 -13.73 -6.32
CA ASP A 155 -23.89 -14.37 -6.18
C ASP A 155 -22.96 -13.58 -5.25
N VAL A 156 -23.44 -12.50 -4.63
CA VAL A 156 -22.59 -11.62 -3.80
C VAL A 156 -22.28 -12.31 -2.48
N ILE A 157 -20.98 -12.43 -2.16
CA ILE A 157 -20.48 -13.00 -0.90
C ILE A 157 -20.18 -11.87 0.09
N ILE A 158 -19.48 -10.82 -0.38
CA ILE A 158 -19.10 -9.65 0.42
C ILE A 158 -19.33 -8.39 -0.40
N THR A 159 -19.89 -7.37 0.25
CA THR A 159 -19.82 -5.98 -0.21
C THR A 159 -18.72 -5.27 0.57
N GLU A 160 -17.86 -4.55 -0.13
CA GLU A 160 -16.72 -3.84 0.45
C GLU A 160 -16.73 -2.37 0.03
N ARG A 161 -16.46 -1.48 0.97
CA ARG A 161 -16.03 -0.11 0.69
C ARG A 161 -14.54 0.03 1.03
N ARG A 162 -13.72 0.23 0.01
CA ARG A 162 -12.27 0.36 0.13
C ARG A 162 -11.84 1.79 -0.05
N ILE A 163 -11.05 2.31 0.89
CA ILE A 163 -10.60 3.69 0.90
C ILE A 163 -9.08 3.71 0.95
N PHE A 164 -8.44 4.41 0.02
CA PHE A 164 -7.04 4.79 0.09
C PHE A 164 -6.95 6.31 0.18
N LYS A 165 -6.48 6.85 1.30
CA LYS A 165 -6.13 8.26 1.44
C LYS A 165 -4.63 8.41 1.27
N VAL A 166 -4.22 9.01 0.16
CA VAL A 166 -2.81 9.16 -0.25
C VAL A 166 -2.36 10.58 0.02
N SER A 167 -1.22 10.74 0.69
CA SER A 167 -0.62 12.04 0.99
C SER A 167 0.91 11.95 1.06
N ARG A 168 1.59 13.10 1.13
CA ARG A 168 3.04 13.17 1.39
C ARG A 168 3.38 14.13 2.53
N PRO A 169 3.34 13.67 3.79
CA PRO A 169 3.62 14.51 4.94
C PRO A 169 5.01 15.16 4.86
N GLY A 170 5.03 16.49 4.81
CA GLY A 170 6.26 17.29 4.64
C GLY A 170 7.04 17.00 3.36
N ASP A 171 6.38 16.43 2.33
CA ASP A 171 6.98 15.96 1.08
C ASP A 171 8.08 14.89 1.24
N LYS A 172 8.13 14.20 2.40
CA LYS A 172 9.22 13.27 2.75
C LYS A 172 8.97 11.82 2.32
N TYR A 173 7.73 11.34 2.42
CA TYR A 173 7.37 9.96 2.17
C TYR A 173 5.93 9.86 1.67
N THR A 174 5.60 8.79 0.95
CA THR A 174 4.22 8.49 0.56
C THR A 174 3.51 7.81 1.71
N GLN A 175 2.46 8.45 2.22
CA GLN A 175 1.58 7.89 3.23
C GLN A 175 0.26 7.42 2.59
N ILE A 176 -0.17 6.21 2.93
CA ILE A 176 -1.44 5.65 2.49
C ILE A 176 -2.20 5.18 3.73
N ASP A 177 -3.27 5.90 4.08
CA ASP A 177 -4.22 5.43 5.07
C ASP A 177 -5.25 4.59 4.35
N VAL A 178 -5.27 3.28 4.63
CA VAL A 178 -6.19 2.35 4.00
C VAL A 178 -7.26 1.90 4.99
N SER A 179 -8.51 1.89 4.52
CA SER A 179 -9.63 1.26 5.22
C SER A 179 -10.30 0.25 4.30
N PHE A 180 -10.58 -0.93 4.86
CA PHE A 180 -11.38 -1.96 4.22
C PHE A 180 -12.64 -2.16 5.07
N GLU A 181 -13.78 -1.73 4.57
CA GLU A 181 -15.08 -1.85 5.24
C GLU A 181 -15.86 -2.97 4.56
N LEU A 182 -15.76 -4.20 5.08
CA LEU A 182 -16.41 -5.38 4.50
C LEU A 182 -17.71 -5.68 5.24
N LYS A 183 -18.75 -6.03 4.50
CA LYS A 183 -20.02 -6.56 5.02
C LYS A 183 -20.31 -7.90 4.35
N ALA A 184 -20.61 -8.91 5.16
CA ALA A 184 -20.97 -10.23 4.68
C ALA A 184 -22.42 -10.22 4.16
N ASP A 185 -22.62 -10.60 2.89
CA ASP A 185 -23.95 -10.74 2.27
C ASP A 185 -24.56 -12.14 2.52
N ARG A 186 -23.74 -13.05 3.05
CA ARG A 186 -24.08 -14.41 3.48
C ARG A 186 -23.12 -14.90 4.55
N ASP A 187 -23.38 -16.07 5.13
CA ASP A 187 -22.42 -16.71 6.03
C ASP A 187 -21.15 -17.06 5.24
N VAL A 188 -20.01 -16.53 5.68
CA VAL A 188 -18.75 -16.65 4.95
C VAL A 188 -17.58 -16.94 5.89
N SER A 189 -16.73 -17.87 5.47
CA SER A 189 -15.41 -18.08 6.06
C SER A 189 -14.35 -17.51 5.12
N LEU A 190 -13.56 -16.58 5.64
CA LEU A 190 -12.41 -15.96 5.00
C LEU A 190 -11.15 -16.56 5.60
N GLY A 191 -10.40 -17.31 4.81
CA GLY A 191 -9.23 -18.02 5.29
C GLY A 191 -8.16 -18.19 4.22
N GLY A 192 -7.20 -19.05 4.54
CA GLY A 192 -6.06 -19.32 3.71
C GLY A 192 -4.88 -19.77 4.55
N ASP A 193 -3.71 -19.82 3.91
CA ASP A 193 -2.45 -19.92 4.65
C ASP A 193 -1.88 -18.52 4.94
N LEU A 194 -0.85 -18.49 5.78
CA LEU A 194 -0.20 -17.25 6.22
C LEU A 194 0.27 -16.35 5.06
N GLN A 195 0.52 -16.91 3.88
CA GLN A 195 0.99 -16.17 2.70
C GLN A 195 -0.16 -15.69 1.81
N HIS A 196 -1.35 -16.26 1.96
CA HIS A 196 -2.47 -16.11 1.02
C HIS A 196 -3.79 -15.72 1.70
N ALA A 197 -3.72 -15.00 2.81
CA ALA A 197 -4.86 -14.36 3.45
C ALA A 197 -4.45 -13.08 4.19
N GLY A 198 -5.27 -12.04 4.06
CA GLY A 198 -5.14 -10.76 4.77
C GLY A 198 -4.60 -9.61 3.93
N VAL A 199 -4.01 -8.61 4.59
CA VAL A 199 -3.53 -7.35 3.98
C VAL A 199 -2.03 -7.39 3.80
N HIS A 200 -1.57 -7.29 2.56
CA HIS A 200 -0.17 -7.55 2.20
C HIS A 200 0.40 -6.43 1.34
N PHE A 201 1.70 -6.16 1.57
CA PHE A 201 2.56 -5.37 0.71
C PHE A 201 3.52 -6.28 -0.07
N ARG A 202 3.73 -5.97 -1.35
CA ARG A 202 4.72 -6.59 -2.21
C ARG A 202 5.59 -5.54 -2.90
N ALA A 203 6.87 -5.51 -2.55
CA ALA A 203 7.90 -4.71 -3.23
C ALA A 203 8.07 -5.14 -4.69
N HIS A 204 8.66 -4.26 -5.51
CA HIS A 204 8.92 -4.50 -6.94
C HIS A 204 9.57 -5.86 -7.20
N THR A 205 9.29 -6.47 -8.36
CA THR A 205 9.75 -7.84 -8.65
C THR A 205 11.28 -7.97 -8.67
N GLU A 206 12.01 -6.87 -8.88
CA GLU A 206 13.48 -6.86 -8.80
C GLU A 206 13.98 -7.32 -7.43
N VAL A 207 13.27 -6.99 -6.35
CA VAL A 207 13.66 -7.35 -4.97
C VAL A 207 13.76 -8.86 -4.79
N ALA A 208 12.99 -9.65 -5.54
CA ALA A 208 13.11 -11.11 -5.50
C ALA A 208 14.49 -11.62 -5.93
N LYS A 209 15.17 -10.89 -6.82
CA LYS A 209 16.54 -11.20 -7.27
C LYS A 209 17.61 -10.70 -6.29
N ARG A 210 17.22 -9.83 -5.36
CA ARG A 210 18.06 -9.17 -4.35
C ARG A 210 17.56 -9.45 -2.93
N ASN A 211 16.97 -10.64 -2.74
CA ASN A 211 16.27 -10.99 -1.50
C ASN A 211 17.18 -10.98 -0.26
N LYS A 212 18.47 -11.34 -0.45
CA LYS A 212 19.52 -11.26 0.58
C LYS A 212 19.83 -9.82 1.04
N GLU A 213 19.36 -8.83 0.28
CA GLU A 213 19.56 -7.42 0.58
C GLU A 213 18.37 -6.77 1.31
N THR A 214 17.37 -7.58 1.67
CA THR A 214 16.22 -7.09 2.44
C THR A 214 16.45 -7.23 3.94
N SER A 215 15.79 -6.37 4.71
CA SER A 215 15.72 -6.54 6.16
C SER A 215 14.39 -6.07 6.70
N TYR A 216 14.03 -6.64 7.85
CA TYR A 216 12.75 -6.41 8.49
C TYR A 216 12.94 -6.00 9.94
N LEU A 217 12.10 -5.08 10.39
CA LEU A 217 11.86 -4.69 11.77
C LEU A 217 10.35 -4.82 12.05
N TRP A 218 9.97 -5.05 13.30
CA TRP A 218 8.58 -5.06 13.72
C TRP A 218 8.49 -4.70 15.19
N GLU A 219 7.28 -4.33 15.59
CA GLU A 219 6.93 -4.01 16.97
C GLU A 219 5.61 -4.70 17.33
N PRO A 220 5.52 -5.39 18.47
CA PRO A 220 6.58 -5.63 19.46
C PRO A 220 7.76 -6.45 18.95
N SER A 221 8.95 -6.24 19.53
CA SER A 221 10.14 -6.98 19.15
C SER A 221 9.98 -8.47 19.45
N GLU A 222 10.10 -9.29 18.40
CA GLU A 222 9.91 -10.74 18.46
C GLU A 222 10.92 -11.47 17.58
N ALA A 223 11.12 -12.77 17.82
CA ALA A 223 11.96 -13.59 16.96
C ALA A 223 11.37 -13.71 15.53
N LYS A 224 12.24 -13.74 14.51
CA LYS A 224 11.82 -13.71 13.10
C LYS A 224 10.96 -14.90 12.66
N GLY A 225 11.07 -16.04 13.35
CA GLY A 225 10.43 -17.30 12.95
C GLY A 225 10.76 -17.73 11.51
N GLY A 226 10.15 -18.83 11.06
CA GLY A 226 10.24 -19.31 9.67
C GLY A 226 9.37 -18.51 8.70
N GLY A 227 9.55 -17.17 8.65
CA GLY A 227 8.71 -16.28 7.83
C GLY A 227 7.37 -15.92 8.48
N ARG A 228 7.30 -15.99 9.81
CA ARG A 228 6.12 -15.71 10.64
C ARG A 228 6.55 -15.03 11.94
N VAL A 229 5.82 -14.02 12.36
CA VAL A 229 5.96 -13.39 13.68
C VAL A 229 4.59 -13.36 14.36
N ILE A 230 4.49 -13.82 15.60
CA ILE A 230 3.22 -13.96 16.33
C ILE A 230 3.27 -13.05 17.55
N HIS A 231 2.29 -12.16 17.68
CA HIS A 231 2.10 -11.35 18.87
C HIS A 231 0.68 -10.80 18.93
N ASP A 232 0.05 -10.80 20.10
CA ASP A 232 -1.35 -10.36 20.26
C ASP A 232 -1.57 -8.85 20.05
N LYS A 233 -0.49 -8.06 20.13
CA LYS A 233 -0.51 -6.60 20.05
C LYS A 233 0.38 -6.04 18.95
N HIS A 234 0.45 -6.72 17.81
CA HIS A 234 1.21 -6.25 16.64
C HIS A 234 0.88 -4.79 16.31
N GLN A 235 1.90 -3.95 16.29
CA GLN A 235 1.79 -2.51 16.02
C GLN A 235 2.16 -2.20 14.58
N TRP A 236 3.35 -2.62 14.15
CA TRP A 236 3.82 -2.35 12.81
C TRP A 236 4.93 -3.32 12.39
N ALA A 237 5.11 -3.45 11.08
CA ALA A 237 6.26 -4.08 10.45
C ALA A 237 6.88 -3.11 9.44
N ARG A 238 8.19 -3.17 9.25
CA ARG A 238 8.94 -2.37 8.27
C ARG A 238 9.89 -3.25 7.48
N LEU A 239 9.81 -3.14 6.16
CA LEU A 239 10.77 -3.68 5.20
C LEU A 239 11.73 -2.59 4.74
N LEU A 240 13.01 -2.90 4.60
CA LEU A 240 14.03 -2.14 3.87
C LEU A 240 14.49 -2.96 2.65
N PHE A 241 14.56 -2.33 1.49
CA PHE A 241 14.84 -3.02 0.22
C PHE A 241 15.39 -2.08 -0.86
N PRO A 242 16.19 -2.58 -1.79
CA PRO A 242 16.69 -1.78 -2.91
C PRO A 242 15.85 -1.95 -4.20
N ILE A 243 15.83 -0.92 -5.05
CA ILE A 243 15.36 -0.95 -6.45
C ILE A 243 16.36 -0.16 -7.30
N GLY A 244 17.02 -0.83 -8.24
CA GLY A 244 18.16 -0.26 -8.94
C GLY A 244 19.23 0.22 -7.95
N LYS A 245 19.61 1.49 -8.04
CA LYS A 245 20.57 2.14 -7.12
C LYS A 245 19.92 2.82 -5.91
N ARG A 246 18.58 2.84 -5.85
CA ARG A 246 17.82 3.54 -4.80
C ARG A 246 17.41 2.56 -3.71
N TRP A 247 17.28 3.07 -2.49
CA TRP A 247 16.86 2.29 -1.32
C TRP A 247 15.53 2.81 -0.79
N TYR A 248 14.66 1.89 -0.40
CA TYR A 248 13.33 2.20 0.09
C TYR A 248 13.02 1.47 1.37
N THR A 249 12.10 2.06 2.11
CA THR A 249 11.46 1.43 3.25
C THR A 249 9.96 1.40 3.03
N ALA A 250 9.31 0.33 3.46
CA ALA A 250 7.86 0.22 3.51
C ALA A 250 7.47 -0.20 4.92
N GLN A 251 6.78 0.67 5.63
CA GLN A 251 6.19 0.38 6.94
C GLN A 251 4.69 0.11 6.77
N GLU A 252 4.19 -0.99 7.33
CA GLU A 252 2.76 -1.27 7.51
C GLU A 252 2.43 -1.13 8.99
N MET A 253 1.50 -0.23 9.31
CA MET A 253 1.01 0.05 10.67
C MET A 253 -0.40 -0.51 10.83
N ASN A 254 -0.60 -1.29 11.88
CA ASN A 254 -1.84 -1.98 12.18
C ASN A 254 -2.65 -1.25 13.25
N SER A 255 -3.95 -1.01 13.00
CA SER A 255 -4.84 -0.57 14.07
C SER A 255 -4.99 -1.68 15.11
N PRO A 256 -4.87 -1.39 16.43
CA PRO A 256 -5.15 -2.39 17.47
C PRO A 256 -6.54 -3.02 17.34
N LYS A 257 -7.53 -2.28 16.82
CA LYS A 257 -8.90 -2.76 16.60
C LYS A 257 -9.00 -3.84 15.53
N ASN A 258 -8.00 -4.02 14.67
CA ASN A 258 -7.99 -5.09 13.68
C ASN A 258 -7.81 -6.48 14.32
N GLY A 259 -7.22 -6.55 15.53
CA GLY A 259 -7.04 -7.82 16.25
C GLY A 259 -6.11 -8.84 15.56
N VAL A 260 -5.20 -8.39 14.69
CA VAL A 260 -4.25 -9.28 14.01
C VAL A 260 -3.19 -9.81 14.98
N LYS A 261 -2.92 -11.11 14.89
CA LYS A 261 -1.92 -11.78 15.74
C LYS A 261 -0.67 -12.22 14.97
N GLU A 262 -0.79 -12.35 13.66
CA GLU A 262 0.22 -13.03 12.86
C GLU A 262 0.66 -12.16 11.70
N LEU A 263 1.96 -11.90 11.65
CA LEU A 263 2.64 -11.26 10.54
C LEU A 263 3.33 -12.34 9.69
N SER A 264 3.10 -12.27 8.39
CA SER A 264 3.77 -13.10 7.38
C SER A 264 4.85 -12.27 6.70
N TRP A 265 6.06 -12.80 6.51
CA TRP A 265 7.11 -12.07 5.81
C TRP A 265 8.01 -13.00 4.99
N ARG A 266 8.62 -12.49 3.90
CA ARG A 266 9.55 -13.22 3.03
C ARG A 266 10.62 -12.30 2.47
N ASP A 267 11.87 -12.77 2.45
CA ASP A 267 13.03 -12.03 1.98
C ASP A 267 12.91 -11.50 0.54
N TYR A 268 12.04 -12.10 -0.28
CA TYR A 268 11.82 -11.59 -1.63
C TYR A 268 11.09 -10.23 -1.66
N GLY A 269 10.72 -9.64 -0.52
CA GLY A 269 10.12 -8.32 -0.39
C GLY A 269 8.60 -8.37 -0.21
N ARG A 270 8.08 -9.35 0.53
CA ARG A 270 6.64 -9.52 0.79
C ARG A 270 6.40 -9.58 2.28
N PHE A 271 5.44 -8.81 2.77
CA PHE A 271 4.98 -8.94 4.16
C PHE A 271 3.53 -8.48 4.29
N GLY A 272 2.89 -8.88 5.38
CA GLY A 272 1.49 -8.56 5.60
C GLY A 272 0.90 -9.28 6.79
N TYR A 273 -0.18 -8.74 7.33
CA TYR A 273 -0.90 -9.35 8.44
C TYR A 273 -1.90 -10.39 7.93
N PHE A 274 -1.83 -11.57 8.53
CA PHE A 274 -2.76 -12.65 8.28
C PHE A 274 -4.09 -12.39 9.01
N LEU A 275 -5.18 -12.54 8.27
CA LEU A 275 -6.52 -12.22 8.72
C LEU A 275 -7.47 -13.35 8.30
N ALA A 276 -7.67 -14.34 9.16
CA ALA A 276 -8.74 -15.31 9.00
C ALA A 276 -9.96 -14.88 9.82
N LYS A 277 -11.16 -15.01 9.27
CA LYS A 277 -12.41 -14.61 9.93
C LYS A 277 -13.59 -15.42 9.42
N SER A 278 -14.45 -15.87 10.32
CA SER A 278 -15.80 -16.32 9.97
C SER A 278 -16.79 -15.21 10.32
N LEU A 279 -17.68 -14.91 9.38
CA LEU A 279 -18.68 -13.84 9.47
C LEU A 279 -20.05 -14.45 9.20
N LYS A 280 -21.05 -14.05 10.00
CA LYS A 280 -22.46 -14.29 9.70
C LYS A 280 -22.98 -13.27 8.70
N LYS A 281 -24.04 -13.61 7.97
CA LYS A 281 -24.73 -12.65 7.11
C LYS A 281 -25.08 -11.38 7.91
N GLY A 282 -24.67 -10.22 7.39
CA GLY A 282 -24.85 -8.92 8.02
C GLY A 282 -23.68 -8.46 8.89
N ASP A 283 -22.80 -9.37 9.31
CA ASP A 283 -21.59 -9.00 10.07
C ASP A 283 -20.69 -8.09 9.24
N SER A 284 -19.98 -7.20 9.95
CA SER A 284 -19.00 -6.30 9.35
C SER A 284 -17.59 -6.59 9.84
N LEU A 285 -16.62 -6.49 8.94
CA LEU A 285 -15.19 -6.53 9.22
C LEU A 285 -14.57 -5.22 8.73
N ASN A 286 -14.26 -4.35 9.68
CA ASN A 286 -13.68 -3.03 9.40
C ASN A 286 -12.20 -3.04 9.79
N LEU A 287 -11.33 -2.89 8.80
CA LEU A 287 -9.88 -2.94 8.97
C LEU A 287 -9.27 -1.60 8.61
N ARG A 288 -8.31 -1.14 9.44
CA ARG A 288 -7.57 0.10 9.20
C ARG A 288 -6.07 -0.13 9.30
N PHE A 289 -5.34 0.27 8.27
CA PHE A 289 -3.88 0.25 8.25
C PHE A 289 -3.34 1.58 7.74
N ARG A 290 -2.08 1.89 8.06
CA ARG A 290 -1.32 2.95 7.39
C ARG A 290 -0.06 2.36 6.78
N PHE A 291 0.20 2.67 5.52
CA PHE A 291 1.48 2.41 4.89
C PHE A 291 2.30 3.70 4.80
N ALA A 292 3.60 3.61 5.06
CA ALA A 292 4.56 4.68 4.82
C ALA A 292 5.71 4.16 3.97
N ILE A 293 5.84 4.69 2.75
CA ILE A 293 6.88 4.32 1.78
C ILE A 293 7.82 5.51 1.60
N GLU A 294 9.10 5.28 1.87
CA GLU A 294 10.10 6.33 1.91
C GLU A 294 11.39 5.87 1.23
N GLU A 295 11.93 6.73 0.37
CA GLU A 295 13.30 6.60 -0.13
C GLU A 295 14.28 6.98 0.97
N THR A 296 15.34 6.19 1.11
CA THR A 296 16.37 6.34 2.14
C THR A 296 17.75 6.24 1.51
N ASP A 297 18.76 6.70 2.23
CA ASP A 297 20.15 6.41 1.88
C ASP A 297 20.43 4.91 1.93
N GLU A 298 21.44 4.49 1.18
CA GLU A 298 21.99 3.14 1.25
C GLU A 298 22.40 2.80 2.70
N PRO A 299 22.13 1.57 3.18
CA PRO A 299 22.54 1.15 4.51
C PRO A 299 24.06 1.22 4.68
N ALA A 300 24.52 1.66 5.85
CA ALA A 300 25.95 1.89 6.09
C ALA A 300 26.78 0.61 5.97
N ASN A 301 26.18 -0.54 6.29
CA ASN A 301 26.79 -1.86 6.16
C ASN A 301 26.05 -2.68 5.09
N ALA A 302 25.87 -2.09 3.89
CA ALA A 302 25.07 -2.68 2.82
C ALA A 302 25.32 -4.20 2.67
N PRO A 303 24.26 -5.02 2.70
CA PRO A 303 22.86 -4.61 2.60
C PRO A 303 22.14 -4.39 3.94
N LYS A 304 22.85 -4.48 5.08
CA LYS A 304 22.24 -4.40 6.41
C LYS A 304 22.41 -3.01 7.02
N GLN A 305 21.41 -2.60 7.78
CA GLN A 305 21.50 -1.40 8.61
C GLN A 305 22.52 -1.62 9.74
N SER A 306 23.28 -0.59 10.10
CA SER A 306 24.04 -0.58 11.35
C SER A 306 23.11 -0.55 12.57
N GLU A 307 23.61 -0.87 13.77
CA GLU A 307 22.82 -0.80 15.00
C GLU A 307 22.24 0.60 15.25
N VAL A 308 23.01 1.65 14.93
CA VAL A 308 22.58 3.04 15.03
C VAL A 308 21.41 3.30 14.08
N GLN A 309 21.51 2.85 12.82
CA GLN A 309 20.45 2.98 11.82
C GLN A 309 19.19 2.19 12.23
N ILE A 310 19.33 1.03 12.87
CA ILE A 310 18.20 0.25 13.40
C ILE A 310 17.49 1.02 14.52
N LYS A 311 18.23 1.55 15.50
CA LYS A 311 17.64 2.36 16.60
C LYS A 311 16.90 3.59 16.08
N GLN A 312 17.48 4.29 15.10
CA GLN A 312 16.82 5.43 14.44
C GLN A 312 15.57 5.00 13.68
N SER A 313 15.61 3.85 12.99
CA SER A 313 14.46 3.31 12.27
C SER A 313 13.32 2.95 13.22
N HIS A 314 13.59 2.28 14.35
CA HIS A 314 12.59 2.01 15.38
C HIS A 314 11.95 3.29 15.90
N LYS A 315 12.76 4.28 16.31
CA LYS A 315 12.25 5.57 16.80
C LYS A 315 11.32 6.24 15.78
N LYS A 316 11.71 6.25 14.51
CA LYS A 316 10.91 6.83 13.41
C LYS A 316 9.61 6.06 13.18
N CYS A 317 9.66 4.73 13.15
CA CYS A 317 8.49 3.88 13.00
C CYS A 317 7.49 4.08 14.15
N SER A 318 7.96 4.15 15.39
CA SER A 318 7.12 4.38 16.58
C SER A 318 6.48 5.76 16.57
N GLN A 319 7.20 6.80 16.12
CA GLN A 319 6.62 8.14 15.94
C GLN A 319 5.50 8.15 14.88
N ARG A 320 5.71 7.48 13.74
CA ARG A 320 4.68 7.32 12.70
C ARG A 320 3.47 6.56 13.21
N TYR A 321 3.70 5.50 13.98
CA TYR A 321 2.64 4.70 14.58
C TYR A 321 1.82 5.51 15.59
N ALA A 322 2.47 6.28 16.45
CA ALA A 322 1.76 7.18 17.38
C ALA A 322 0.92 8.24 16.62
N ALA A 323 1.43 8.79 15.51
CA ALA A 323 0.65 9.69 14.66
C ALA A 323 -0.49 8.99 13.91
N PHE A 324 -0.36 7.69 13.63
CA PHE A 324 -1.43 6.88 13.05
C PHE A 324 -2.56 6.66 14.04
N LEU A 325 -2.26 6.23 15.27
CA LEU A 325 -3.27 6.03 16.31
C LEU A 325 -4.09 7.30 16.55
N LYS A 326 -3.42 8.45 16.69
CA LYS A 326 -4.07 9.77 16.84
C LYS A 326 -5.00 10.17 15.69
N SER A 327 -4.86 9.56 14.51
CA SER A 327 -5.68 9.87 13.34
C SER A 327 -6.86 8.93 13.13
N ILE A 328 -6.93 7.83 13.90
CA ILE A 328 -8.00 6.83 13.81
C ILE A 328 -8.84 6.71 15.09
N ASP A 329 -8.36 7.29 16.19
CA ASP A 329 -9.10 7.53 17.43
C ASP A 329 -10.12 8.66 17.23
#